data_AF-C4JH07-F1
#
_entry.id   AF-C4JH07-F1
#
_cell.length_a   1.000
_cell.length_b   1.000
_cell.length_c   1.000
_cell.angle_alpha   90.00
_cell.angle_beta   90.00
_cell.angle_gamma   90.00
#
_symmetry.space_group_name_H-M   'P 1'
#
loop_
_entity.id
_entity.type
_entity.pdbx_description
1 polymer ?
#
loop_
_entity_poly.entity_id
_entity_poly.type
_entity_poly.pdbx_seq_one_letter_code
_entity_poly.pdbx_strand_id
1 'polypeptide(L)'
;MAPLEGIATLKADITHPSTIPLLLKALDPDLYDETDSENTNTPSPSKPHSHPVDLVLSDGAPDVTGLHDLDIYIQSQLLYAALNLAIGVLRPGGKFVAKIFRGRDVDLIYAQLKTVFERVSVAKPRSSRASSLEAFVVCEGFMPPVDCNGQSRSGFDNPIFGGAKSGVSPTVETTETDNMRWIPPFIACGDLSAWDADASYELPPDHVSLDPVQPPTAPPYKRALELKKAKGGAYGKTKGVVYDV
;
A
#
# COMPACT_ATOMS: atom_id res chain seq x y z
N MET A 1 -6.57 2.39 -14.41
CA MET A 1 -7.35 3.39 -13.67
C MET A 1 -7.86 4.41 -14.65
N ALA A 2 -9.14 4.79 -14.55
CA ALA A 2 -9.64 5.96 -15.28
C ALA A 2 -8.94 7.23 -14.76
N PRO A 3 -8.68 8.23 -15.60
CA PRO A 3 -8.08 9.49 -15.16
C PRO A 3 -9.04 10.19 -14.18
N LEU A 4 -8.47 10.73 -13.11
CA LEU A 4 -9.19 11.50 -12.10
C LEU A 4 -8.64 12.93 -12.10
N GLU A 5 -9.54 13.91 -11.97
CA GLU A 5 -9.16 15.32 -11.95
C GLU A 5 -8.24 15.61 -10.75
N GLY A 6 -7.16 16.36 -11.00
CA GLY A 6 -6.16 16.68 -9.97
C GLY A 6 -5.24 15.51 -9.57
N ILE A 7 -5.34 14.35 -10.21
CA ILE A 7 -4.50 13.17 -9.91
C ILE A 7 -3.68 12.78 -11.13
N ALA A 8 -2.36 12.87 -11.01
CA ALA A 8 -1.43 12.33 -11.99
C ALA A 8 -1.36 10.79 -11.85
N THR A 9 -1.84 10.06 -12.86
CA THR A 9 -1.78 8.59 -12.87
C THR A 9 -0.56 8.10 -13.63
N LEU A 10 0.29 7.30 -12.97
CA LEU A 10 1.44 6.66 -13.60
C LEU A 10 1.19 5.17 -13.77
N LYS A 11 1.51 4.64 -14.96
CA LYS A 11 1.55 3.20 -15.22
C LYS A 11 3.01 2.74 -15.15
N ALA A 12 3.42 2.26 -13.99
CA ALA A 12 4.77 1.81 -13.72
C ALA A 12 4.77 0.63 -12.73
N ASP A 13 5.89 -0.06 -12.63
CA ASP A 13 6.13 -1.11 -11.64
C ASP A 13 6.88 -0.50 -10.45
N ILE A 14 6.31 -0.60 -9.25
CA ILE A 14 6.89 -0.02 -8.03
C ILE A 14 8.25 -0.62 -7.65
N THR A 15 8.61 -1.78 -8.21
CA THR A 15 9.91 -2.45 -8.00
C THR A 15 10.97 -2.00 -9.01
N HIS A 16 10.58 -1.38 -10.11
CA HIS A 16 11.51 -1.01 -11.18
C HIS A 16 12.24 0.31 -10.87
N PRO A 17 13.57 0.39 -11.05
CA PRO A 17 14.36 1.58 -10.70
C PRO A 17 13.96 2.86 -11.43
N SER A 18 13.41 2.75 -12.63
CA SER A 18 12.94 3.92 -13.39
C SER A 18 11.69 4.58 -12.79
N THR A 19 10.99 3.92 -11.86
CA THR A 19 9.70 4.39 -11.36
C THR A 19 9.84 5.60 -10.44
N ILE A 20 10.88 5.67 -9.61
CA ILE A 20 11.11 6.82 -8.74
C ILE A 20 11.40 8.09 -9.54
N PRO A 21 12.34 8.11 -10.51
CA PRO A 21 12.56 9.27 -11.36
C PRO A 21 11.29 9.74 -12.06
N LEU A 22 10.49 8.81 -12.60
CA LEU A 22 9.20 9.12 -13.22
C LEU A 22 8.22 9.75 -12.23
N LEU A 23 8.17 9.26 -10.99
CA LEU A 23 7.32 9.78 -9.93
C LEU A 23 7.77 11.18 -9.49
N LEU A 24 9.06 11.39 -9.29
CA LEU A 24 9.61 12.71 -8.91
C LEU A 24 9.36 13.74 -10.01
N LYS A 25 9.57 13.38 -11.28
CA LYS A 25 9.25 14.22 -12.43
C LYS A 25 7.75 14.55 -12.53
N ALA A 26 6.89 13.62 -12.15
CA ALA A 26 5.44 13.86 -12.14
C ALA A 26 4.98 14.77 -10.98
N LEU A 27 5.73 14.83 -9.88
CA LEU A 27 5.44 15.70 -8.74
C LEU A 27 5.89 17.13 -8.99
N ASP A 28 7.10 17.31 -9.52
CA ASP A 28 7.66 18.62 -9.84
C ASP A 28 8.44 18.56 -11.17
N PRO A 29 7.78 18.91 -12.30
CA PRO A 29 8.40 18.85 -13.61
C PRO A 29 9.56 19.83 -13.79
N ASP A 30 9.50 21.00 -13.15
CA ASP A 30 10.47 22.09 -13.32
C ASP A 30 11.76 21.82 -12.54
N LEU A 31 11.65 21.06 -11.45
CA LEU A 31 12.77 20.72 -10.59
C LEU A 31 13.55 19.47 -11.04
N TYR A 32 12.90 18.56 -11.75
CA TYR A 32 13.45 17.26 -12.15
C TYR A 32 13.52 17.09 -13.68
N ASP A 33 13.86 18.17 -14.41
CA ASP A 33 14.13 18.06 -15.84
C ASP A 33 15.54 17.51 -16.09
N GLU A 34 15.64 16.53 -16.98
CA GLU A 34 16.86 15.75 -17.29
C GLU A 34 17.81 16.53 -18.23
N THR A 35 17.63 17.84 -18.40
CA THR A 35 18.44 18.66 -19.31
C THR A 35 19.75 19.18 -18.69
N ASP A 36 19.98 18.99 -17.39
CA ASP A 36 21.24 19.40 -16.72
C ASP A 36 22.31 18.29 -16.71
N SER A 37 22.30 17.45 -17.74
CA SER A 37 23.36 16.47 -18.00
C SER A 37 24.41 17.00 -18.98
N GLU A 38 24.73 18.30 -18.98
CA GLU A 38 26.00 18.77 -19.55
C GLU A 38 26.29 20.25 -19.16
N ASN A 39 27.36 20.46 -18.40
CA ASN A 39 28.04 21.75 -18.16
C ASN A 39 27.28 22.84 -17.37
N THR A 40 27.74 23.15 -16.15
CA THR A 40 28.30 24.48 -15.77
C THR A 40 28.70 24.55 -14.29
N ASN A 41 29.93 25.00 -14.05
CA ASN A 41 30.47 25.37 -12.75
C ASN A 41 29.83 26.67 -12.23
N THR A 42 28.58 26.63 -11.77
CA THR A 42 27.93 27.76 -11.10
C THR A 42 27.13 27.29 -9.88
N PRO A 43 27.28 27.95 -8.71
CA PRO A 43 26.53 27.58 -7.52
C PRO A 43 25.10 28.09 -7.61
N SER A 44 24.21 27.30 -8.23
CA SER A 44 22.76 27.54 -8.19
C SER A 44 22.21 27.34 -6.77
N PRO A 45 21.15 28.08 -6.38
CA PRO A 45 20.64 28.11 -5.02
C PRO A 45 20.06 26.74 -4.65
N SER A 46 20.55 26.17 -3.54
CA SER A 46 20.05 24.98 -2.83
C SER A 46 19.11 24.05 -3.63
N LYS A 47 19.65 23.00 -4.24
CA LYS A 47 18.83 21.87 -4.78
C LYS A 47 17.81 21.45 -3.70
N PRO A 48 16.50 21.59 -3.93
CA PRO A 48 15.49 21.15 -2.98
C PRO A 48 15.51 19.63 -2.83
N HIS A 49 14.95 19.19 -1.71
CA HIS A 49 15.09 17.86 -1.12
C HIS A 49 14.95 16.71 -2.12
N SER A 50 15.85 15.71 -2.06
CA SER A 50 15.73 14.44 -2.82
C SER A 50 14.45 13.65 -2.52
N HIS A 51 13.69 14.08 -1.51
CA HIS A 51 12.51 13.43 -1.00
C HIS A 51 11.39 14.46 -0.78
N PRO A 52 10.51 14.69 -1.76
CA PRO A 52 9.45 15.70 -1.67
C PRO A 52 8.14 15.17 -1.06
N VAL A 53 8.01 13.86 -0.81
CA VAL A 53 6.70 13.25 -0.49
C VAL A 53 6.40 13.29 1.00
N ASP A 54 5.22 13.83 1.34
CA ASP A 54 4.74 13.92 2.73
C ASP A 54 4.11 12.61 3.24
N LEU A 55 3.39 11.92 2.35
CA LEU A 55 2.59 10.75 2.67
C LEU A 55 2.59 9.76 1.51
N VAL A 56 2.93 8.50 1.81
CA VAL A 56 2.77 7.38 0.88
C VAL A 56 1.69 6.44 1.40
N LEU A 57 0.73 6.10 0.54
CA LEU A 57 -0.39 5.19 0.83
C LEU A 57 -0.29 3.94 -0.04
N SER A 58 -0.46 2.76 0.55
CA SER A 58 -0.54 1.49 -0.19
C SER A 58 -1.72 0.64 0.29
N ASP A 59 -2.80 0.62 -0.50
CA ASP A 59 -3.97 -0.23 -0.23
C ASP A 59 -3.97 -1.55 -1.05
N GLY A 60 -2.85 -1.85 -1.71
CA GLY A 60 -2.72 -3.02 -2.57
C GLY A 60 -2.86 -4.33 -1.80
N ALA A 61 -3.62 -5.27 -2.37
CA ALA A 61 -3.67 -6.66 -1.92
C ALA A 61 -3.83 -7.60 -3.12
N PRO A 62 -3.15 -8.76 -3.11
CA PRO A 62 -3.36 -9.80 -4.11
C PRO A 62 -4.72 -10.48 -3.91
N ASP A 63 -5.18 -11.19 -4.93
CA ASP A 63 -6.35 -12.06 -4.80
C ASP A 63 -6.06 -13.15 -3.75
N VAL A 64 -6.96 -13.27 -2.77
CA VAL A 64 -6.84 -14.27 -1.71
C VAL A 64 -7.07 -15.67 -2.27
N THR A 65 -6.09 -16.56 -2.07
CA THR A 65 -6.17 -17.94 -2.53
C THR A 65 -6.93 -18.84 -1.56
N GLY A 66 -7.06 -18.41 -0.30
CA GLY A 66 -7.60 -19.19 0.81
C GLY A 66 -6.54 -20.00 1.55
N LEU A 67 -5.31 -20.06 1.03
CA LEU A 67 -4.15 -20.55 1.75
C LEU A 67 -3.53 -19.39 2.52
N HIS A 68 -3.97 -19.20 3.77
CA HIS A 68 -3.63 -18.03 4.57
C HIS A 68 -2.12 -17.77 4.68
N ASP A 69 -1.30 -18.80 4.85
CA ASP A 69 0.16 -18.64 4.96
C ASP A 69 0.77 -18.05 3.67
N LEU A 70 0.30 -18.50 2.51
CA LEU A 70 0.73 -17.98 1.20
C LEU A 70 0.22 -16.56 0.98
N ASP A 71 -1.05 -16.30 1.30
CA ASP A 71 -1.67 -14.98 1.14
C ASP A 71 -0.95 -13.92 2.02
N ILE A 72 -0.60 -14.27 3.26
CA ILE A 72 0.17 -13.42 4.17
C ILE A 72 1.58 -13.16 3.60
N TYR A 73 2.25 -14.19 3.08
CA TYR A 73 3.58 -14.05 2.49
C TYR A 73 3.57 -13.09 1.28
N ILE A 74 2.64 -13.28 0.35
CA ILE A 74 2.53 -12.44 -0.85
C ILE A 74 2.18 -10.99 -0.47
N GLN A 75 1.25 -10.80 0.48
CA GLN A 75 0.94 -9.46 0.99
C GLN A 75 2.16 -8.79 1.61
N SER A 76 2.98 -9.55 2.34
CA SER A 76 4.21 -9.04 2.95
C SER A 76 5.23 -8.62 1.88
N GLN A 77 5.39 -9.39 0.79
CA GLN A 77 6.25 -9.01 -0.33
C GLN A 77 5.79 -7.70 -0.99
N LEU A 78 4.49 -7.52 -1.18
CA LEU A 78 3.92 -6.28 -1.72
C LEU A 78 4.19 -5.09 -0.79
N LEU A 79 4.06 -5.29 0.52
CA LEU A 79 4.40 -4.29 1.52
C LEU A 79 5.88 -3.89 1.47
N TYR A 80 6.79 -4.85 1.35
CA TYR A 80 8.23 -4.55 1.22
C TYR A 80 8.55 -3.76 -0.05
N ALA A 81 7.95 -4.12 -1.19
CA ALA A 81 8.09 -3.37 -2.43
C ALA A 81 7.60 -1.92 -2.26
N ALA A 82 6.43 -1.73 -1.64
CA ALA A 82 5.89 -0.41 -1.36
C ALA A 82 6.76 0.39 -0.37
N LEU A 83 7.31 -0.26 0.65
CA LEU A 83 8.21 0.37 1.62
C LEU A 83 9.52 0.82 0.98
N ASN A 84 10.12 0.00 0.11
CA ASN A 84 11.34 0.37 -0.61
C ASN A 84 11.13 1.61 -1.48
N LEU A 85 9.99 1.69 -2.18
CA LEU A 85 9.60 2.90 -2.90
C LEU A 85 9.42 4.08 -1.95
N ALA A 86 8.72 3.88 -0.82
CA ALA A 86 8.46 4.92 0.17
C ALA A 86 9.75 5.51 0.74
N ILE A 87 10.74 4.68 1.11
CA ILE A 87 12.05 5.11 1.59
C ILE A 87 12.78 5.99 0.56
N GLY A 88 12.61 5.72 -0.73
CA GLY A 88 13.23 6.50 -1.80
C GLY A 88 12.59 7.87 -2.05
N VAL A 89 11.35 8.11 -1.62
CA VAL A 89 10.59 9.34 -1.97
C VAL A 89 10.12 10.15 -0.76
N LEU A 90 10.01 9.54 0.42
CA LEU A 90 9.49 10.17 1.63
C LEU A 90 10.46 11.17 2.22
N ARG A 91 9.98 12.39 2.49
CA ARG A 91 10.76 13.39 3.22
C ARG A 91 11.03 12.93 4.66
N PRO A 92 12.13 13.37 5.30
CA PRO A 92 12.31 13.18 6.73
C PRO A 92 11.10 13.70 7.52
N GLY A 93 10.58 12.90 8.46
CA GLY A 93 9.33 13.19 9.17
C GLY A 93 8.04 12.83 8.41
N GLY A 94 8.14 12.31 7.19
CA GLY A 94 7.02 11.85 6.37
C GLY A 94 6.29 10.65 6.97
N LYS A 95 5.16 10.29 6.34
CA LYS A 95 4.25 9.24 6.82
C LYS A 95 4.06 8.14 5.78
N PHE A 96 3.89 6.93 6.25
CA PHE A 96 3.60 5.76 5.41
C PHE A 96 2.41 4.99 5.99
N VAL A 97 1.41 4.73 5.17
CA VAL A 97 0.25 3.91 5.57
C VAL A 97 0.09 2.79 4.56
N ALA A 98 0.01 1.56 5.04
CA ALA A 98 -0.13 0.41 4.15
C ALA A 98 -1.02 -0.68 4.71
N LYS A 99 -1.73 -1.37 3.82
CA LYS A 99 -2.53 -2.55 4.11
C LYS A 99 -1.62 -3.73 4.46
N ILE A 100 -1.95 -4.42 5.53
CA ILE A 100 -1.26 -5.62 6.02
C ILE A 100 -2.26 -6.73 6.32
N PHE A 101 -1.82 -7.97 6.27
CA PHE A 101 -2.54 -9.10 6.85
C PHE A 101 -1.93 -9.45 8.21
N ARG A 102 -2.74 -9.34 9.27
CA ARG A 102 -2.32 -9.64 10.64
C ARG A 102 -2.26 -11.15 10.85
N GLY A 103 -1.17 -11.74 10.39
CA GLY A 103 -0.84 -13.15 10.53
C GLY A 103 0.03 -13.47 11.74
N ARG A 104 0.57 -14.70 11.77
CA ARG A 104 1.43 -15.20 12.85
C ARG A 104 2.74 -14.41 12.99
N ASP A 105 3.37 -14.07 11.87
CA ASP A 105 4.74 -13.52 11.82
C ASP A 105 4.77 -12.03 11.42
N VAL A 106 3.69 -11.30 11.71
CA VAL A 106 3.56 -9.87 11.38
C VAL A 106 4.45 -8.98 12.28
N ASP A 107 4.89 -9.50 13.42
CA ASP A 107 5.80 -8.84 14.36
C ASP A 107 7.18 -8.54 13.77
N LEU A 108 7.69 -9.40 12.88
CA LEU A 108 8.94 -9.14 12.17
C LEU A 108 8.85 -7.85 11.32
N ILE A 109 7.73 -7.68 10.62
CA ILE A 109 7.47 -6.50 9.80
C ILE A 109 7.38 -5.25 10.67
N TYR A 110 6.72 -5.34 11.84
CA TYR A 110 6.64 -4.23 12.78
C TYR A 110 8.01 -3.81 13.31
N ALA A 111 8.86 -4.78 13.65
CA ALA A 111 10.22 -4.53 14.10
C ALA A 111 11.03 -3.82 13.02
N GLN A 112 10.92 -4.24 11.75
CA GLN A 112 11.60 -3.59 10.63
C GLN A 112 11.08 -2.16 10.39
N LEU A 113 9.77 -1.95 10.38
CA LEU A 113 9.19 -0.61 10.22
C LEU A 113 9.64 0.35 11.34
N LYS A 114 9.78 -0.16 12.57
CA LYS A 114 10.27 0.64 13.70
C LYS A 114 11.72 1.11 13.54
N THR A 115 12.53 0.45 12.70
CA THR A 115 13.90 0.91 12.43
C THR A 115 13.95 2.15 11.55
N VAL A 116 12.91 2.40 10.76
CA VAL A 116 12.85 3.49 9.77
C VAL A 116 11.78 4.55 10.07
N PHE A 117 10.94 4.33 11.09
CA PHE A 117 9.90 5.26 11.52
C PHE A 117 9.91 5.45 13.03
N GLU A 118 9.72 6.70 13.47
CA GLU A 118 9.67 7.06 14.89
C GLU A 118 8.48 6.40 15.60
N ARG A 119 7.30 6.42 14.97
CA ARG A 119 6.07 5.86 15.51
C ARG A 119 5.43 4.91 14.51
N VAL A 120 5.21 3.67 14.94
CA VAL A 120 4.48 2.66 14.19
C VAL A 120 3.27 2.24 15.01
N SER A 121 2.10 2.23 14.39
CA SER A 121 0.84 1.83 15.01
C SER A 121 0.02 0.99 14.02
N VAL A 122 -0.93 0.21 14.53
CA VAL A 122 -1.79 -0.63 13.69
C VAL A 122 -3.23 -0.19 13.87
N ALA A 123 -3.92 0.04 12.76
CA ALA A 123 -5.29 0.48 12.73
C ALA A 123 -6.18 -0.52 12.00
N LYS A 124 -7.41 -0.73 12.48
CA LYS A 124 -8.47 -1.39 11.71
C LYS A 124 -9.69 -0.46 11.68
N PRO A 125 -10.01 0.16 10.54
CA PRO A 125 -11.17 1.06 10.44
C PRO A 125 -12.47 0.26 10.50
N ARG A 126 -13.58 0.90 10.90
CA ARG A 126 -14.92 0.27 10.93
C ARG A 126 -15.44 -0.19 9.58
N SER A 127 -14.95 0.41 8.50
CA SER A 127 -15.25 0.00 7.13
C SER A 127 -14.55 -1.30 6.71
N SER A 128 -13.62 -1.81 7.53
CA SER A 128 -12.98 -3.11 7.33
C SER A 128 -13.83 -4.21 7.98
N ARG A 129 -14.02 -5.33 7.27
CA ARG A 129 -14.82 -6.45 7.78
C ARG A 129 -14.20 -7.08 9.02
N ALA A 130 -15.01 -7.41 10.02
CA ALA A 130 -14.51 -8.03 11.24
C ALA A 130 -13.81 -9.38 10.97
N SER A 131 -14.36 -10.14 10.03
CA SER A 131 -13.84 -11.45 9.58
C SER A 131 -12.55 -11.41 8.77
N SER A 132 -12.14 -10.24 8.27
CA SER A 132 -10.91 -10.09 7.49
C SER A 132 -9.68 -10.00 8.40
N LEU A 133 -8.57 -10.62 7.96
CA LEU A 133 -7.24 -10.47 8.57
C LEU A 133 -6.60 -9.12 8.25
N GLU A 134 -7.25 -8.31 7.42
CA GLU A 134 -6.74 -7.00 7.01
C GLU A 134 -6.68 -6.02 8.20
N ALA A 135 -5.60 -5.25 8.21
CA ALA A 135 -5.43 -4.05 8.99
C ALA A 135 -4.52 -3.10 8.22
N PHE A 136 -4.30 -1.92 8.78
CA PHE A 136 -3.40 -0.92 8.23
C PHE A 136 -2.28 -0.67 9.23
N VAL A 137 -1.05 -0.64 8.76
CA VAL A 137 0.05 -0.07 9.53
C VAL A 137 0.09 1.43 9.25
N VAL A 138 0.22 2.23 10.30
CA VAL A 138 0.34 3.69 10.26
C VAL A 138 1.70 4.03 10.85
N CYS A 139 2.61 4.44 9.97
CA CYS A 139 3.97 4.82 10.27
C CYS A 139 4.12 6.34 10.15
N GLU A 140 4.73 6.96 11.15
CA GLU A 140 4.95 8.39 11.23
C GLU A 140 6.39 8.69 11.63
N GLY A 141 6.88 9.85 11.20
CA GLY A 141 8.23 10.29 11.53
C GLY A 141 9.28 9.47 10.77
N PHE A 142 9.24 9.50 9.43
CA PHE A 142 10.23 8.80 8.61
C PHE A 142 11.66 9.25 8.96
N MET A 143 12.51 8.29 9.32
CA MET A 143 13.92 8.48 9.63
C MET A 143 14.74 7.88 8.48
N PRO A 144 15.36 8.72 7.62
CA PRO A 144 16.13 8.20 6.50
C PRO A 144 17.33 7.40 7.03
N PRO A 145 17.57 6.18 6.51
CA PRO A 145 18.72 5.38 6.89
C PRO A 145 20.00 6.08 6.41
N VAL A 146 20.87 6.41 7.36
CA VAL A 146 22.17 7.06 7.12
C VAL A 146 23.27 6.02 6.92
N ASP A 147 24.14 6.23 5.93
CA ASP A 147 25.38 5.47 5.80
C ASP A 147 26.41 5.85 6.88
N CYS A 148 27.43 5.02 7.06
CA CYS A 148 28.58 5.27 7.95
C CYS A 148 29.34 6.58 7.66
N ASN A 149 29.12 7.19 6.48
CA ASN A 149 29.65 8.49 6.10
C ASN A 149 28.67 9.66 6.31
N GLY A 150 27.50 9.43 6.93
CA GLY A 150 26.50 10.46 7.22
C GLY A 150 25.67 10.93 6.01
N GLN A 151 25.70 10.20 4.90
CA GLN A 151 24.89 10.49 3.71
C GLN A 151 23.62 9.64 3.70
N SER A 152 22.52 10.19 3.17
CA SER A 152 21.25 9.48 2.99
C SER A 152 21.41 8.41 1.92
N ARG A 153 21.14 7.14 2.24
CA ARG A 153 21.21 6.05 1.26
C ARG A 153 20.13 6.21 0.20
N SER A 154 20.52 6.24 -1.08
CA SER A 154 19.58 5.99 -2.18
C SER A 154 19.13 4.53 -2.11
N GLY A 155 17.88 4.30 -1.70
CA GLY A 155 17.31 2.99 -1.34
C GLY A 155 17.25 1.91 -2.43
N PHE A 156 17.97 2.07 -3.55
CA PHE A 156 17.90 1.19 -4.72
C PHE A 156 19.12 0.27 -4.91
N ASP A 157 20.32 0.68 -4.50
CA ASP A 157 21.52 -0.14 -4.79
C ASP A 157 21.57 -1.42 -3.95
N ASN A 158 20.88 -1.44 -2.80
CA ASN A 158 20.60 -2.64 -2.02
C ASN A 158 19.28 -2.48 -1.26
N PRO A 159 18.25 -3.31 -1.53
CA PRO A 159 17.02 -3.27 -0.73
C PRO A 159 17.38 -3.57 0.72
N ILE A 160 17.07 -2.64 1.62
CA ILE A 160 17.36 -2.74 3.06
C ILE A 160 16.69 -3.98 3.65
N PHE A 161 15.53 -4.35 3.11
CA PHE A 161 14.76 -5.51 3.50
C PHE A 161 14.42 -6.33 2.24
N GLY A 162 15.02 -7.53 2.09
CA GLY A 162 14.60 -8.53 1.09
C GLY A 162 15.63 -9.00 0.05
N GLY A 163 16.91 -8.60 0.14
CA GLY A 163 17.93 -9.03 -0.83
C GLY A 163 18.69 -10.30 -0.42
N ALA A 164 18.60 -11.38 -1.20
CA ALA A 164 19.50 -12.55 -1.13
C ALA A 164 20.97 -12.25 -1.54
N LYS A 165 21.32 -10.97 -1.77
CA LYS A 165 22.64 -10.50 -2.23
C LYS A 165 23.26 -9.42 -1.34
N SER A 166 22.85 -9.27 -0.07
CA SER A 166 23.66 -8.52 0.88
C SER A 166 24.75 -9.43 1.44
N GLY A 167 25.96 -9.36 0.89
CA GLY A 167 27.17 -9.90 1.50
C GLY A 167 27.62 -9.14 2.76
N VAL A 168 26.82 -8.18 3.22
CA VAL A 168 26.97 -7.53 4.51
C VAL A 168 25.77 -7.90 5.36
N SER A 169 25.88 -9.05 6.03
CA SER A 169 25.22 -9.21 7.31
C SER A 169 25.74 -8.08 8.19
N PRO A 170 24.90 -7.22 8.80
CA PRO A 170 25.39 -6.46 9.93
C PRO A 170 25.97 -7.51 10.90
N THR A 171 27.24 -7.36 11.27
CA THR A 171 27.85 -8.11 12.36
C THR A 171 27.12 -7.71 13.64
N VAL A 172 25.90 -8.22 13.78
CA VAL A 172 25.22 -8.31 15.05
C VAL A 172 25.91 -9.49 15.70
N GLU A 173 26.84 -9.19 16.60
CA GLU A 173 27.36 -10.16 17.54
C GLU A 173 26.17 -10.97 18.04
N THR A 174 26.24 -12.29 17.87
CA THR A 174 25.30 -13.28 18.41
C THR A 174 25.36 -13.22 19.92
N THR A 175 24.79 -12.15 20.47
CA THR A 175 24.28 -12.09 21.82
C THR A 175 22.85 -12.62 21.71
N GLU A 176 22.58 -13.60 22.55
CA GLU A 176 21.37 -14.40 22.68
C GLU A 176 20.11 -13.67 22.18
N THR A 177 19.44 -14.25 21.17
CA THR A 177 18.20 -13.75 20.57
C THR A 177 17.06 -13.79 21.58
N ASP A 178 17.05 -12.86 22.52
CA ASP A 178 15.91 -12.55 23.35
C ASP A 178 14.94 -11.70 22.51
N ASN A 179 13.98 -12.38 21.89
CA ASN A 179 12.67 -11.84 21.50
C ASN A 179 12.66 -10.44 20.86
N MET A 180 13.03 -10.36 19.57
CA MET A 180 12.72 -9.21 18.69
C MET A 180 11.21 -9.11 18.36
N ARG A 181 10.34 -9.48 19.31
CA ARG A 181 8.90 -9.46 19.16
C ARG A 181 8.36 -8.16 19.73
N TRP A 182 8.34 -7.13 18.89
CA TRP A 182 7.76 -5.84 19.25
C TRP A 182 6.34 -5.72 18.69
N ILE A 183 5.39 -5.37 19.56
CA ILE A 183 3.98 -5.21 19.20
C ILE A 183 3.65 -3.70 19.18
N PRO A 184 3.19 -3.15 18.05
CA PRO A 184 2.76 -1.76 17.96
C PRO A 184 1.45 -1.53 18.76
N PRO A 185 1.21 -0.29 19.23
CA PRO A 185 -0.11 0.09 19.72
C PRO A 185 -1.16 -0.09 18.63
N PHE A 186 -2.33 -0.58 19.04
CA PHE A 186 -3.49 -0.72 18.18
C PHE A 186 -4.41 0.51 18.34
N ILE A 187 -4.80 1.12 17.22
CA ILE A 187 -5.61 2.33 17.18
C ILE A 187 -6.95 2.01 16.52
N ALA A 188 -8.04 2.35 17.20
CA ALA A 188 -9.36 2.40 16.57
C ALA A 188 -9.46 3.68 15.72
N CYS A 189 -9.85 3.56 14.45
CA CYS A 189 -9.98 4.69 13.54
C CYS A 189 -11.44 4.95 13.16
N GLY A 190 -11.76 6.24 12.99
CA GLY A 190 -13.07 6.71 12.58
C GLY A 190 -13.91 7.31 13.70
N ASP A 191 -14.99 7.97 13.32
CA ASP A 191 -16.05 8.43 14.20
C ASP A 191 -17.03 7.27 14.50
N LEU A 192 -17.69 7.32 15.66
CA LEU A 192 -18.78 6.42 16.04
C LEU A 192 -19.96 6.47 15.06
N SER A 193 -20.11 7.56 14.29
CA SER A 193 -21.12 7.72 13.24
C SER A 193 -20.84 6.93 11.94
N ALA A 194 -19.64 6.33 11.79
CA ALA A 194 -19.26 5.67 10.55
C ALA A 194 -20.07 4.40 10.25
N TRP A 195 -20.30 4.17 8.96
CA TRP A 195 -20.93 2.96 8.44
C TRP A 195 -20.08 1.72 8.78
N ASP A 196 -20.73 0.76 9.43
CA ASP A 196 -20.23 -0.59 9.71
C ASP A 196 -20.18 -1.46 8.46
N ALA A 197 -19.06 -2.15 8.23
CA ALA A 197 -18.87 -3.04 7.08
C ALA A 197 -19.81 -4.26 7.07
N ASP A 198 -20.27 -4.71 8.24
CA ASP A 198 -21.07 -5.93 8.39
C ASP A 198 -22.59 -5.63 8.55
N ALA A 199 -22.99 -4.36 8.54
CA ALA A 199 -24.39 -3.96 8.63
C ALA A 199 -25.02 -3.65 7.26
N SER A 200 -26.33 -3.86 7.15
CA SER A 200 -27.13 -3.45 5.98
C SER A 200 -27.85 -2.15 6.30
N TYR A 201 -27.71 -1.16 5.41
CA TYR A 201 -28.31 0.16 5.59
C TYR A 201 -29.35 0.44 4.51
N GLU A 202 -30.44 1.08 4.91
CA GLU A 202 -31.41 1.61 3.96
C GLU A 202 -30.81 2.85 3.29
N LEU A 203 -30.76 2.81 1.95
CA LEU A 203 -30.30 3.93 1.17
C LEU A 203 -31.40 5.01 1.15
N PRO A 204 -31.03 6.31 1.12
CA PRO A 204 -32.00 7.39 0.93
C PRO A 204 -32.89 7.15 -0.30
N PRO A 205 -34.17 7.57 -0.26
CA PRO A 205 -35.12 7.33 -1.35
C PRO A 205 -34.72 8.00 -2.68
N ASP A 206 -33.84 9.00 -2.63
CA ASP A 206 -33.26 9.73 -3.76
C ASP A 206 -31.90 9.18 -4.23
N HIS A 207 -31.40 8.10 -3.62
CA HIS A 207 -30.10 7.52 -3.98
C HIS A 207 -30.11 6.91 -5.39
N VAL A 208 -29.28 7.47 -6.28
CA VAL A 208 -29.05 6.92 -7.61
C VAL A 208 -27.82 6.02 -7.59
N SER A 209 -28.02 4.72 -7.83
CA SER A 209 -26.92 3.78 -8.01
C SER A 209 -26.23 4.04 -9.36
N LEU A 210 -24.94 4.35 -9.32
CA LEU A 210 -24.12 4.54 -10.50
C LEU A 210 -23.43 3.22 -10.88
N ASP A 211 -23.29 2.97 -12.18
CA ASP A 211 -22.47 1.87 -12.65
C ASP A 211 -21.00 2.09 -12.27
N PRO A 212 -20.26 1.02 -11.92
CA PRO A 212 -18.84 1.13 -11.60
C PRO A 212 -18.07 1.66 -12.82
N VAL A 213 -17.23 2.67 -12.59
CA VAL A 213 -16.38 3.30 -13.63
C VAL A 213 -15.52 2.26 -14.38
N GLN A 214 -15.08 1.22 -13.67
CA GLN A 214 -14.40 0.08 -14.25
C GLN A 214 -14.99 -1.20 -13.66
N PRO A 215 -15.65 -2.06 -14.47
CA PRO A 215 -16.15 -3.33 -13.97
C PRO A 215 -14.97 -4.25 -13.61
N PRO A 216 -15.14 -5.15 -12.62
CA PRO A 216 -14.12 -6.12 -12.26
C PRO A 216 -13.76 -6.99 -13.46
N THR A 217 -12.46 -7.25 -13.67
CA THR A 217 -11.96 -8.06 -14.79
C THR A 217 -12.50 -9.50 -14.74
N ALA A 218 -12.64 -10.04 -13.53
CA ALA A 218 -13.23 -11.35 -13.27
C ALA A 218 -14.20 -11.25 -12.08
N PRO A 219 -15.47 -10.87 -12.30
CA PRO A 219 -16.42 -10.76 -11.22
C PRO A 219 -16.69 -12.14 -10.59
N PRO A 220 -16.82 -12.25 -9.26
CA PRO A 220 -17.14 -13.52 -8.60
C PRO A 220 -18.49 -14.10 -9.04
N TYR A 221 -19.40 -13.24 -9.49
CA TYR A 221 -20.71 -13.63 -10.03
C TYR A 221 -20.67 -14.05 -11.52
N LYS A 222 -19.54 -13.96 -12.22
CA LYS A 222 -19.42 -14.30 -13.65
C LYS A 222 -19.89 -15.72 -13.94
N ARG A 223 -19.43 -16.69 -13.14
CA ARG A 223 -19.84 -18.11 -13.25
C ARG A 223 -21.35 -18.28 -13.02
N ALA A 224 -21.91 -17.58 -12.05
CA ALA A 224 -23.34 -17.64 -11.78
C ALA A 224 -24.17 -17.06 -12.94
N LEU A 225 -23.72 -15.96 -13.56
CA LEU A 225 -24.33 -15.38 -14.75
C LEU A 225 -24.25 -16.32 -15.95
N GLU A 226 -23.10 -16.96 -16.18
CA GLU A 226 -22.91 -17.96 -17.25
C GLU A 226 -23.85 -19.15 -17.07
N LEU A 227 -23.96 -19.69 -15.85
CA LEU A 227 -24.90 -20.76 -15.52
C LEU A 227 -26.35 -20.34 -15.69
N LYS A 228 -26.70 -19.11 -15.31
CA LYS A 228 -28.07 -18.57 -15.45
C LYS A 228 -28.43 -18.32 -16.91
N LYS A 229 -27.47 -17.86 -17.72
CA LYS A 229 -27.60 -17.70 -19.18
C LYS A 229 -27.76 -19.06 -19.87
N ALA A 230 -27.00 -20.07 -19.47
CA ALA A 230 -27.14 -21.45 -19.95
C ALA A 230 -28.52 -22.04 -19.61
N LYS A 231 -29.12 -21.62 -18.48
CA LYS A 231 -30.49 -21.98 -18.07
C LYS A 231 -31.59 -21.10 -18.70
N GLY A 232 -31.26 -20.21 -19.64
CA GLY A 232 -32.22 -19.38 -20.38
C GLY A 232 -32.73 -18.13 -19.65
N GLY A 233 -32.10 -17.72 -18.55
CA GLY A 233 -32.48 -16.50 -17.81
C GLY A 233 -31.79 -15.25 -18.36
N ALA A 234 -32.56 -14.30 -18.91
CA ALA A 234 -32.08 -12.96 -19.27
C ALA A 234 -32.10 -11.99 -18.07
N TYR A 235 -31.20 -11.01 -18.07
CA TYR A 235 -31.14 -9.95 -17.06
C TYR A 235 -32.42 -9.10 -17.11
N GLY A 236 -33.08 -8.87 -15.96
CA GLY A 236 -34.21 -7.94 -15.84
C GLY A 236 -35.64 -8.49 -16.06
N LYS A 237 -35.86 -9.80 -16.23
CA LYS A 237 -37.21 -10.40 -16.20
C LYS A 237 -37.36 -11.38 -15.05
N THR A 238 -37.73 -10.90 -13.87
CA THR A 238 -38.41 -11.74 -12.89
C THR A 238 -39.80 -12.06 -13.45
N LYS A 239 -40.01 -13.27 -13.97
CA LYS A 239 -41.38 -13.79 -14.06
C LYS A 239 -41.83 -13.98 -12.62
N GLY A 240 -42.83 -13.20 -12.19
CA GLY A 240 -43.44 -13.32 -10.87
C GLY A 240 -43.81 -14.77 -10.63
N VAL A 241 -43.18 -15.39 -9.65
CA VAL A 241 -43.58 -16.70 -9.16
C VAL A 241 -44.80 -16.43 -8.27
N VAL A 242 -45.98 -16.69 -8.82
CA VAL A 242 -47.20 -16.81 -8.02
C VAL A 242 -47.06 -18.10 -7.23
N TYR A 243 -47.04 -17.99 -5.91
CA TYR A 243 -47.19 -19.14 -5.03
C TYR A 243 -48.69 -19.38 -4.90
N ASP A 244 -49.18 -20.49 -5.46
CA ASP A 244 -50.49 -21.01 -5.11
C ASP A 244 -50.41 -21.56 -3.67
N VAL A 245 -51.36 -21.11 -2.85
CA VAL A 245 -51.58 -21.51 -1.45
C VAL A 245 -52.21 -22.90 -1.41
#